data_AF-A0A220MHR6-F1
#
_entry.id   AF-A0A220MHR6-F1
#
_cell.length_a   1.000
_cell.length_b   1.000
_cell.length_c   1.000
_cell.angle_alpha   90.00
_cell.angle_beta   90.00
_cell.angle_gamma   90.00
#
_symmetry.space_group_name_H-M   'P 1'
#
loop_
_entity.id
_entity.type
_entity.pdbx_description
1 polymer ?
#
loop_
_entity_poly.entity_id
_entity_poly.type
_entity_poly.pdbx_seq_one_letter_code
_entity_poly.pdbx_strand_id
1 'polypeptide(L)'
;MSHLSKALTNSDSERSWLREKVYAPKRQRTVHIVKQTIDSLLASKQRVSLATISNKSKEIDPEGLGISESAILNNEEARSYYELNRTWKGGSRRRRKQEVDHRPTYTISKINPNRDVSRVRQRLMRLSKTELVDRVLTLEQAAGVQEEQWLQLNDELLFWRLRAEQAEARLEKK
;
A
#
# COMPACT_ATOMS: atom_id res chain seq x y z
N MET A 1 -27.38 -45.01 7.31
CA MET A 1 -26.30 -44.07 7.01
C MET A 1 -25.82 -43.43 8.32
N SER A 2 -24.86 -44.08 8.98
CA SER A 2 -24.19 -43.55 10.19
C SER A 2 -22.71 -43.84 10.03
N HIS A 3 -21.98 -42.87 9.46
CA HIS A 3 -20.52 -42.94 9.43
C HIS A 3 -19.99 -42.40 10.75
N LEU A 4 -19.72 -43.36 11.64
CA LEU A 4 -18.42 -43.55 12.27
C LEU A 4 -17.67 -42.28 12.66
N SER A 5 -17.80 -41.99 13.96
CA SER A 5 -16.79 -41.38 14.82
C SER A 5 -15.36 -41.58 14.30
N LYS A 6 -14.80 -40.51 13.75
CA LYS A 6 -13.41 -40.44 13.30
C LYS A 6 -12.51 -40.61 14.52
N ALA A 7 -11.83 -41.74 14.57
CA ALA A 7 -10.83 -42.10 15.57
C ALA A 7 -9.86 -40.93 15.81
N LEU A 8 -9.87 -40.38 17.03
CA LEU A 8 -8.78 -39.57 17.55
C LEU A 8 -7.55 -40.46 17.62
N THR A 9 -6.62 -40.22 16.70
CA THR A 9 -5.47 -41.06 16.40
C THR A 9 -4.46 -41.09 17.55
N ASN A 10 -3.92 -42.28 17.86
CA ASN A 10 -2.82 -42.56 18.79
C ASN A 10 -1.58 -41.63 18.68
N SER A 11 -1.40 -40.91 17.57
CA SER A 11 -0.24 -40.04 17.31
C SER A 11 -0.14 -38.78 18.18
N ASP A 12 -1.23 -38.30 18.77
CA ASP A 12 -1.20 -37.16 19.72
C ASP A 12 -0.73 -37.60 21.12
N SER A 13 -0.97 -38.87 21.48
CA SER A 13 -0.54 -39.47 22.76
C SER A 13 0.97 -39.68 22.81
N GLU A 14 1.58 -40.20 21.74
CA GLU A 14 3.03 -40.48 21.67
C GLU A 14 3.92 -39.22 21.73
N ARG A 15 3.36 -38.03 21.47
CA ARG A 15 4.06 -36.74 21.51
C ARG A 15 3.74 -35.90 22.75
N SER A 16 2.93 -36.43 23.67
CA SER A 16 2.56 -35.76 24.93
C SER A 16 3.79 -35.40 25.77
N TRP A 17 4.74 -36.33 25.91
CA TRP A 17 5.98 -36.11 26.65
C TRP A 17 6.82 -34.95 26.11
N LEU A 18 6.81 -34.73 24.79
CA LEU A 18 7.54 -33.65 24.13
C LEU A 18 6.85 -32.30 24.38
N ARG A 19 5.51 -32.28 24.39
CA ARG A 19 4.74 -31.09 24.78
C ARG A 19 4.97 -30.73 26.24
N GLU A 20 4.93 -31.70 27.14
CA GLU A 20 5.06 -31.47 28.58
C GLU A 20 6.50 -31.17 29.01
N LYS A 21 7.49 -31.95 28.55
CA LYS A 21 8.88 -31.79 29.02
C LYS A 21 9.67 -30.74 28.26
N VAL A 22 9.34 -30.44 27.01
CA VAL A 22 10.14 -29.52 26.18
C VAL A 22 9.38 -28.23 25.85
N TYR A 23 8.14 -28.34 25.35
CA TYR A 23 7.42 -27.13 24.93
C TYR A 23 6.81 -26.35 26.10
N ALA A 24 6.27 -27.01 27.12
CA ALA A 24 5.71 -26.34 28.29
C ALA A 24 6.73 -25.46 29.03
N PRO A 25 7.95 -25.93 29.40
CA PRO A 25 8.92 -25.07 30.08
C PRO A 25 9.40 -23.92 29.18
N LYS A 26 9.59 -24.16 27.87
CA LYS A 26 9.92 -23.08 26.92
C LYS A 26 8.82 -22.03 26.84
N ARG A 27 7.54 -22.45 26.81
CA ARG A 27 6.40 -21.53 26.82
C ARG A 27 6.34 -20.74 28.12
N GLN A 28 6.51 -21.38 29.27
CA GLN A 28 6.50 -20.72 30.58
C GLN A 28 7.65 -19.72 30.72
N ARG A 29 8.86 -20.08 30.28
CA ARG A 29 10.01 -19.16 30.20
C ARG A 29 9.67 -17.92 29.39
N THR A 30 9.09 -18.10 28.19
CA THR A 30 8.65 -16.98 27.34
C THR A 30 7.65 -16.07 28.08
N VAL A 31 6.63 -16.64 28.73
CA VAL A 31 5.62 -15.85 29.47
C VAL A 31 6.26 -15.06 30.59
N HIS A 32 7.15 -15.69 31.36
CA HIS A 32 7.80 -15.06 32.50
C HIS A 32 8.64 -13.84 32.10
N ILE A 33 9.54 -14.01 31.12
CA ILE A 33 10.41 -12.94 30.65
C ILE A 33 9.58 -11.83 29.97
N VAL A 34 8.54 -12.18 29.19
CA VAL A 34 7.66 -11.17 28.56
C VAL A 34 6.96 -10.32 29.61
N LYS A 35 6.43 -10.93 30.68
CA LYS A 35 5.79 -10.20 31.78
C LYS A 35 6.78 -9.24 32.45
N GLN A 36 7.94 -9.74 32.88
CA GLN A 36 8.99 -8.92 33.49
C GLN A 36 9.46 -7.78 32.58
N THR A 37 9.60 -8.06 31.28
CA THR A 37 10.02 -7.05 30.31
C THR A 37 8.97 -5.96 30.15
N ILE A 38 7.68 -6.33 30.06
CA ILE A 38 6.59 -5.36 29.96
C ILE A 38 6.49 -4.55 31.25
N ASP A 39 6.57 -5.17 32.42
CA ASP A 39 6.55 -4.47 33.71
C ASP A 39 7.70 -3.45 33.82
N SER A 40 8.90 -3.82 33.40
CA SER A 40 10.06 -2.92 33.33
C SER A 40 9.85 -1.76 32.34
N LEU A 41 9.26 -2.03 31.18
CA LEU A 41 8.92 -1.00 30.18
C LEU A 41 7.84 -0.04 30.70
N LEU A 42 6.85 -0.55 31.43
CA LEU A 42 5.81 0.27 32.05
C LEU A 42 6.39 1.16 33.17
N ALA A 43 7.23 0.60 34.03
CA ALA A 43 7.91 1.35 35.10
C ALA A 43 8.80 2.48 34.55
N SER A 44 9.49 2.22 33.44
CA SER A 44 10.32 3.21 32.74
C SER A 44 9.54 4.14 31.80
N LYS A 45 8.20 4.02 31.74
CA LYS A 45 7.30 4.77 30.83
C LYS A 45 7.72 4.69 29.35
N GLN A 46 8.36 3.59 28.95
CA GLN A 46 8.78 3.36 27.58
C GLN A 46 7.66 2.75 26.74
N ARG A 47 7.79 2.86 25.41
CA ARG A 47 6.81 2.32 24.47
C ARG A 47 6.83 0.79 24.48
N VAL A 48 5.67 0.19 24.69
CA VAL A 48 5.45 -1.27 24.61
C VAL A 48 5.08 -1.66 23.19
N SER A 49 6.03 -2.29 22.48
CA SER A 49 5.90 -2.83 21.13
C SER A 49 6.68 -4.14 21.04
N LEU A 50 6.36 -5.00 20.07
CA LEU A 50 7.07 -6.29 19.89
C LEU A 50 8.59 -6.10 19.75
N ALA A 51 9.02 -5.10 18.97
CA ALA A 51 10.44 -4.80 18.79
C ALA A 51 11.13 -4.33 20.08
N THR A 52 10.47 -3.46 20.86
CA THR A 52 11.04 -2.98 22.13
C THR A 52 11.11 -4.10 23.17
N ILE A 53 10.10 -4.98 23.23
CA ILE A 53 10.13 -6.16 24.09
C ILE A 53 11.26 -7.10 23.67
N SER A 54 11.39 -7.40 22.37
CA SER A 54 12.46 -8.26 21.84
C SER A 54 13.85 -7.74 22.23
N ASN A 55 14.09 -6.44 22.06
CA ASN A 55 15.37 -5.83 22.43
C ASN A 55 15.60 -5.85 23.94
N LYS A 56 14.60 -5.41 24.73
CA LYS A 56 14.72 -5.31 26.19
C LYS A 56 14.81 -6.68 26.87
N SER A 57 14.15 -7.70 26.30
CA SER A 57 14.20 -9.06 26.82
C SER A 57 15.60 -9.65 26.82
N LYS A 58 16.48 -9.24 25.90
CA LYS A 58 17.89 -9.71 25.88
C LYS A 58 18.70 -9.22 27.08
N GLU A 59 18.33 -8.06 27.64
CA GLU A 59 19.00 -7.49 28.82
C GLU A 59 18.50 -8.14 30.12
N ILE A 60 17.25 -8.61 30.13
CA ILE A 60 16.59 -9.17 31.32
C ILE A 60 16.81 -10.69 31.40
N ASP A 61 16.92 -11.35 30.25
CA ASP A 61 17.09 -12.79 30.16
C ASP A 61 18.47 -13.22 30.72
N PRO A 62 18.51 -14.05 31.77
CA PRO A 62 19.78 -14.54 32.34
C PRO A 62 20.61 -15.36 31.35
N GLU A 63 19.99 -15.93 30.32
CA GLU A 63 20.69 -16.69 29.27
C GLU A 63 21.15 -15.79 28.10
N GLY A 64 20.76 -14.51 28.08
CA GLY A 64 21.11 -13.54 27.03
C GLY A 64 20.52 -13.82 25.64
N LEU A 65 19.67 -14.84 25.51
CA LEU A 65 19.03 -15.22 24.25
C LEU A 65 17.89 -14.25 23.87
N GLY A 66 17.21 -13.71 24.87
CA GLY A 66 16.02 -12.89 24.71
C GLY A 66 14.86 -13.64 24.06
N ILE A 67 13.86 -12.90 23.62
CA ILE A 67 12.62 -13.43 23.04
C ILE A 67 12.34 -12.75 21.69
N SER A 68 12.18 -13.55 20.64
CA SER A 68 11.78 -13.05 19.33
C SER A 68 10.31 -12.64 19.28
N GLU A 69 9.96 -11.75 18.37
CA GLU A 69 8.57 -11.32 18.15
C GLU A 69 7.64 -12.51 17.83
N SER A 70 8.13 -13.47 17.04
CA SER A 70 7.40 -14.69 16.70
C SER A 70 7.13 -15.57 17.92
N ALA A 71 8.06 -15.65 18.88
CA ALA A 71 7.85 -16.42 20.11
C ALA A 71 6.76 -15.83 21.00
N ILE A 72 6.62 -14.49 21.02
CA ILE A 72 5.54 -13.80 21.72
C ILE A 72 4.20 -14.10 21.03
N LEU A 73 4.13 -14.00 19.70
CA LEU A 73 2.89 -14.19 18.94
C LEU A 73 2.41 -15.64 18.93
N ASN A 74 3.32 -16.61 18.97
CA ASN A 74 3.01 -18.04 18.97
C ASN A 74 2.57 -18.57 20.34
N ASN A 75 2.83 -17.82 21.43
CA ASN A 75 2.39 -18.20 22.77
C ASN A 75 1.20 -17.34 23.19
N GLU A 76 0.02 -17.95 23.24
CA GLU A 76 -1.25 -17.28 23.49
C GLU A 76 -1.28 -16.47 24.79
N GLU A 77 -0.67 -16.98 25.86
CA GLU A 77 -0.58 -16.28 27.15
C GLU A 77 0.31 -15.03 27.07
N ALA A 78 1.47 -15.15 26.44
CA ALA A 78 2.40 -14.03 26.27
C ALA A 78 1.80 -12.95 25.35
N ARG A 79 1.13 -13.38 24.27
CA ARG A 79 0.41 -12.51 23.35
C ARG A 79 -0.72 -11.75 24.04
N SER A 80 -1.51 -12.44 24.86
CA SER A 80 -2.62 -11.81 25.59
C SER A 80 -2.13 -10.74 26.55
N TYR A 81 -1.05 -11.03 27.28
CA TYR A 81 -0.44 -10.06 28.19
C TYR A 81 0.18 -8.87 27.45
N TYR A 82 0.78 -9.10 26.29
CA TYR A 82 1.27 -8.04 25.41
C TYR A 82 0.14 -7.14 24.89
N GLU A 83 -0.94 -7.69 24.33
CA GLU A 83 -2.04 -6.90 23.75
C GLU A 83 -2.74 -6.03 24.80
N LEU A 84 -2.86 -6.50 26.05
CA LEU A 84 -3.43 -5.72 27.15
C LEU A 84 -2.60 -4.47 27.47
N ASN A 85 -1.26 -4.58 27.41
CA ASN A 85 -0.32 -3.53 27.80
C ASN A 85 0.28 -2.75 26.62
N ARG A 86 -0.19 -3.01 25.40
CA ARG A 86 0.36 -2.44 24.19
C ARG A 86 0.01 -0.96 24.07
N THR A 87 1.02 -0.11 24.09
CA THR A 87 0.84 1.35 23.89
C THR A 87 0.73 1.73 22.41
N TRP A 88 1.17 0.85 21.51
CA TRP A 88 1.10 1.09 20.06
C TRP A 88 -0.19 0.52 19.42
N LYS A 89 -1.29 1.28 19.36
CA LYS A 89 -2.44 0.94 18.49
C LYS A 89 -2.12 1.13 17.00
N GLY A 90 -1.54 0.09 16.39
CA GLY A 90 -1.12 0.04 14.98
C GLY A 90 -1.92 0.97 14.06
N GLY A 91 -1.23 1.87 13.37
CA GLY A 91 -1.82 2.92 12.57
C GLY A 91 -2.72 2.24 11.56
N SER A 92 -4.00 2.61 11.60
CA SER A 92 -5.06 2.06 10.74
C SER A 92 -4.43 1.78 9.38
N ARG A 93 -4.30 0.49 9.04
CA ARG A 93 -3.75 0.05 7.75
C ARG A 93 -4.49 0.91 6.73
N ARG A 94 -3.80 1.89 6.15
CA ARG A 94 -4.32 2.65 5.00
C ARG A 94 -4.76 1.55 4.06
N ARG A 95 -6.09 1.39 3.92
CA ARG A 95 -6.68 0.41 3.02
C ARG A 95 -5.92 0.58 1.73
N ARG A 96 -5.20 -0.46 1.30
CA ARG A 96 -4.65 -0.48 -0.06
C ARG A 96 -5.83 -0.10 -0.92
N LYS A 97 -5.76 1.08 -1.54
CA LYS A 97 -6.75 1.55 -2.50
C LYS A 97 -6.86 0.38 -3.46
N GLN A 98 -8.03 -0.26 -3.52
CA GLN A 98 -8.27 -1.26 -4.56
C GLN A 98 -7.84 -0.59 -5.85
N GLU A 99 -6.89 -1.19 -6.56
CA GLU A 99 -6.62 -0.84 -7.94
C GLU A 99 -7.94 -1.10 -8.66
N VAL A 100 -8.72 -0.04 -8.80
CA VAL A 100 -9.76 0.03 -9.82
C VAL A 100 -9.01 -0.27 -11.10
N ASP A 101 -9.53 -1.22 -11.87
CA ASP A 101 -9.04 -1.59 -13.20
C ASP A 101 -9.14 -0.36 -14.10
N HIS A 102 -8.14 0.52 -13.98
CA HIS A 102 -7.95 1.68 -14.79
C HIS A 102 -7.26 1.18 -16.05
N ARG A 103 -8.03 0.60 -16.98
CA ARG A 103 -7.65 0.74 -18.39
C ARG A 103 -7.38 2.23 -18.58
N PRO A 104 -6.15 2.64 -18.90
CA PRO A 104 -5.82 4.04 -18.95
C PRO A 104 -6.55 4.64 -20.14
N THR A 105 -7.72 5.22 -19.91
CA THR A 105 -8.28 6.19 -20.83
C THR A 105 -7.33 7.38 -20.77
N TYR A 106 -6.35 7.39 -21.67
CA TYR A 106 -5.35 8.45 -21.76
C TYR A 106 -6.09 9.73 -22.16
N THR A 107 -6.49 10.52 -21.16
CA THR A 107 -7.10 11.82 -21.37
C THR A 107 -5.99 12.81 -21.68
N ILE A 108 -5.90 13.20 -22.95
CA ILE A 108 -4.81 14.03 -23.48
C ILE A 108 -5.02 15.51 -23.15
N SER A 109 -6.22 15.87 -22.70
CA SER A 109 -6.70 17.25 -22.61
C SER A 109 -5.97 18.16 -21.61
N LYS A 110 -5.00 17.66 -20.82
CA LYS A 110 -4.30 18.46 -19.80
C LYS A 110 -2.83 18.08 -19.63
N ILE A 111 -2.09 17.92 -20.72
CA ILE A 111 -0.64 17.75 -20.64
C ILE A 111 0.00 19.12 -20.37
N ASN A 112 0.66 19.27 -19.22
CA ASN A 112 1.43 20.47 -18.89
C ASN A 112 2.64 20.60 -19.86
N PRO A 113 2.82 21.74 -20.55
CA PRO A 113 3.96 21.97 -21.45
C PRO A 113 5.31 21.93 -20.72
N ASN A 114 5.36 22.31 -19.44
CA ASN A 114 6.57 22.33 -18.60
C ASN A 114 6.74 21.03 -17.79
N ARG A 115 6.24 19.90 -18.28
CA ARG A 115 6.39 18.61 -17.57
C ARG A 115 7.85 18.17 -17.53
N ASP A 116 8.26 17.59 -16.41
CA ASP A 116 9.58 16.97 -16.26
C ASP A 116 9.72 15.75 -17.19
N VAL A 117 10.47 15.93 -18.28
CA VAL A 117 10.67 14.93 -19.33
C VAL A 117 11.35 13.67 -18.79
N SER A 118 12.28 13.80 -17.85
CA SER A 118 13.04 12.67 -17.28
C SER A 118 12.12 11.73 -16.49
N ARG A 119 11.22 12.30 -15.68
CA ARG A 119 10.23 11.51 -14.93
C ARG A 119 9.18 10.88 -15.83
N VAL A 120 8.74 11.59 -16.87
CA VAL A 120 7.79 11.05 -17.85
C VAL A 120 8.42 9.90 -18.63
N ARG A 121 9.68 10.04 -19.07
CA ARG A 121 10.43 8.97 -19.74
C ARG A 121 10.52 7.72 -18.87
N GLN A 122 10.93 7.87 -17.60
CA GLN A 122 10.98 6.75 -16.65
C GLN A 122 9.63 6.06 -16.47
N ARG A 123 8.52 6.83 -16.45
CA ARG A 123 7.17 6.27 -16.36
C ARG A 123 6.77 5.51 -17.62
N LEU A 124 7.07 6.06 -18.80
CA LEU A 124 6.76 5.41 -20.08
C LEU A 124 7.57 4.12 -20.28
N MET A 125 8.82 4.09 -19.81
CA MET A 125 9.67 2.89 -19.85
C MET A 125 9.16 1.74 -18.98
N ARG A 126 8.21 1.99 -18.07
CA ARG A 126 7.56 0.95 -17.25
C ARG A 126 6.33 0.34 -17.91
N LEU A 127 5.84 0.93 -19.00
CA LEU A 127 4.70 0.41 -19.75
C LEU A 127 5.16 -0.69 -20.71
N SER A 128 4.24 -1.59 -21.03
CA SER A 128 4.43 -2.58 -22.09
C SER A 128 4.42 -1.92 -23.47
N LYS A 129 4.99 -2.63 -24.47
CA LYS A 129 5.01 -2.15 -25.86
C LYS A 129 3.60 -1.86 -26.39
N THR A 130 2.63 -2.70 -26.05
CA THR A 130 1.23 -2.54 -26.47
C THR A 130 0.60 -1.29 -25.87
N GLU A 131 0.77 -1.06 -24.57
CA GLU A 131 0.27 0.14 -23.89
C GLU A 131 0.91 1.43 -24.43
N LEU A 132 2.18 1.36 -24.84
CA LEU A 132 2.86 2.49 -25.46
C LEU A 132 2.28 2.79 -26.86
N VAL A 133 1.99 1.77 -27.65
CA VAL A 133 1.36 1.91 -28.99
C VAL A 133 -0.03 2.52 -28.86
N ASP A 134 -0.88 2.00 -27.97
CA ASP A 134 -2.23 2.55 -27.74
C ASP A 134 -2.18 4.01 -27.29
N ARG A 135 -1.18 4.35 -26.45
CA ARG A 135 -0.95 5.72 -26.00
C ARG A 135 -0.50 6.64 -27.14
N VAL A 136 0.30 6.16 -28.08
CA VAL A 136 0.74 6.96 -29.23
C VAL A 136 -0.42 7.18 -30.20
N LEU A 137 -1.19 6.14 -30.52
CA LEU A 137 -2.35 6.24 -31.40
C LEU A 137 -3.40 7.22 -30.85
N THR A 138 -3.66 7.18 -29.55
CA THR A 138 -4.57 8.15 -28.91
C THR A 138 -4.04 9.58 -29.01
N LEU A 139 -2.72 9.78 -28.85
CA LEU A 139 -2.08 11.10 -29.00
C LEU A 139 -2.19 11.63 -30.44
N GLU A 140 -1.95 10.79 -31.43
CA GLU A 140 -2.06 11.15 -32.85
C GLU A 140 -3.50 11.56 -33.21
N GLN A 141 -4.49 10.78 -32.78
CA GLN A 141 -5.90 11.10 -33.02
C GLN A 141 -6.30 12.43 -32.36
N ALA A 142 -5.89 12.65 -31.11
CA ALA A 142 -6.21 13.89 -30.42
C ALA A 142 -5.52 15.11 -31.05
N ALA A 143 -4.29 14.95 -31.55
CA ALA A 143 -3.59 16.01 -32.25
C ALA A 143 -4.32 16.40 -33.54
N GLY A 144 -4.78 15.42 -34.33
CA GLY A 144 -5.56 15.68 -35.54
C GLY A 144 -6.88 16.41 -35.24
N VAL A 145 -7.64 15.95 -34.24
CA VAL A 145 -8.89 16.62 -33.83
C VAL A 145 -8.64 18.05 -33.33
N GLN A 146 -7.55 18.28 -32.61
CA GLN A 146 -7.19 19.64 -32.18
C GLN A 146 -6.86 20.52 -33.38
N GLU A 147 -6.06 20.04 -34.32
CA GLU A 147 -5.69 20.80 -35.52
C GLU A 147 -6.92 21.19 -36.35
N GLU A 148 -7.85 20.27 -36.58
CA GLU A 148 -9.11 20.56 -37.26
C GLU A 148 -9.93 21.64 -36.55
N GLN A 149 -10.05 21.55 -35.21
CA GLN A 149 -10.74 22.56 -34.41
C GLN A 149 -10.07 23.93 -34.50
N TRP A 150 -8.73 23.98 -34.49
CA TRP A 150 -7.97 25.22 -34.65
C TRP A 150 -8.17 25.84 -36.03
N LEU A 151 -8.18 25.04 -37.09
CA LEU A 151 -8.43 25.52 -38.46
C LEU A 151 -9.84 26.09 -38.59
N GLN A 152 -10.86 25.38 -38.08
CA GLN A 152 -12.25 25.85 -38.08
C GLN A 152 -12.39 27.20 -37.36
N LEU A 153 -11.80 27.32 -36.17
CA LEU A 153 -11.85 28.56 -35.41
C LEU A 153 -11.12 29.70 -36.12
N ASN A 154 -10.00 29.42 -36.77
CA ASN A 154 -9.28 30.41 -37.57
C ASN A 154 -10.10 30.88 -38.78
N ASP A 155 -10.73 29.95 -39.50
CA ASP A 155 -11.60 30.27 -40.64
C ASP A 155 -12.80 31.12 -40.21
N GLU A 156 -13.42 30.81 -39.07
CA GLU A 156 -14.49 31.62 -38.49
C GLU A 156 -14.00 33.04 -38.15
N LEU A 157 -12.83 33.17 -37.52
CA LEU A 157 -12.26 34.48 -37.19
C LEU A 157 -11.97 35.31 -38.45
N LEU A 158 -11.40 34.70 -39.49
CA LEU A 158 -11.14 35.35 -40.76
C LEU A 158 -12.44 35.78 -41.45
N PHE A 159 -13.47 34.93 -41.42
CA PHE A 159 -14.79 35.25 -41.93
C PHE A 159 -15.39 36.47 -41.22
N TRP A 160 -15.36 36.49 -39.89
CA TRP A 160 -15.86 37.61 -39.11
C TRP A 160 -15.08 38.91 -39.35
N ARG A 161 -13.75 38.81 -39.45
CA ARG A 161 -12.89 39.96 -39.76
C ARG A 161 -13.19 40.54 -41.13
N LEU A 162 -13.28 39.70 -42.16
CA LEU A 162 -13.58 40.14 -43.53
C LEU A 162 -14.97 40.81 -43.59
N ARG A 163 -15.94 40.26 -42.87
CA ARG A 163 -17.29 40.84 -42.78
C ARG A 163 -17.28 42.21 -42.08
N ALA A 164 -16.48 42.38 -41.03
CA ALA A 164 -16.33 43.65 -40.32
C ALA A 164 -15.69 44.71 -41.25
N GLU A 165 -14.57 44.39 -41.90
CA GLU A 165 -13.89 45.28 -42.86
C GLU A 165 -14.82 45.72 -44.01
N GLN A 166 -15.65 44.81 -44.53
CA GLN A 166 -16.65 45.14 -45.55
C GLN A 166 -17.76 46.07 -45.03
N ALA A 167 -18.17 45.92 -43.76
CA ALA A 167 -19.17 46.78 -43.16
C ALA A 167 -18.63 48.21 -42.94
N GLU A 168 -17.39 48.32 -42.45
CA GLU A 168 -16.68 49.59 -42.27
C GLU A 168 -16.53 50.33 -43.61
N ALA A 169 -16.05 49.65 -44.65
CA ALA A 169 -15.91 50.24 -45.99
C ALA A 169 -17.24 50.70 -46.62
N ARG A 170 -18.39 50.14 -46.19
CA ARG A 170 -19.72 50.61 -46.62
C ARG A 170 -20.20 51.84 -45.85
N LEU A 171 -19.74 52.01 -44.61
CA LEU A 171 -20.04 53.19 -43.80
C LEU A 171 -19.21 54.40 -44.26
N GLU A 172 -17.94 54.19 -44.61
CA GLU A 172 -17.06 55.27 -45.12
C GLU A 172 -17.47 55.83 -46.49
N LYS A 173 -18.24 55.05 -47.27
CA LYS A 173 -18.73 55.46 -48.60
C LYS A 173 -20.10 56.15 -48.58
N LYS A 174 -20.74 56.27 -47.41
CA LYS A 174 -22.01 56.99 -47.22
C LYS A 174 -21.77 58.37 -46.63
#